data_AF-A0A7Y4UDI6-F1
#
_entry.id   AF-A0A7Y4UDI6-F1
#
_cell.length_a   1.000
_cell.length_b   1.000
_cell.length_c   1.000
_cell.angle_alpha   90.00
_cell.angle_beta   90.00
_cell.angle_gamma   90.00
#
_symmetry.space_group_name_H-M   'P 1'
#
loop_
_entity.id
_entity.type
_entity.pdbx_description
1 polymer ?
#
loop_
_entity_poly.entity_id
_entity_poly.type
_entity_poly.pdbx_seq_one_letter_code
_entity_poly.pdbx_strand_id
1 'polypeptide(L)'
;MSEDRTWIEDGLIYSEVIRQEYGGNNCVISAGTVEGENKPKVDCVYLRLEKDSVEPTVLLLRPDEMQSIAWVASGAIWSHLMAQKQPD
;
A
#
# COMPACT_ATOMS: atom_id res chain seq x y z
N MET A 1 1.95 -7.56 -19.04
CA MET A 1 3.17 -8.00 -18.32
C MET A 1 3.78 -6.74 -17.77
N SER A 2 3.52 -6.44 -16.50
CA SER A 2 4.14 -5.29 -15.85
C SER A 2 5.63 -5.55 -15.74
N GLU A 3 6.46 -4.56 -16.04
CA GLU A 3 7.86 -4.56 -15.61
C GLU A 3 7.88 -4.91 -14.11
N ASP A 4 8.72 -5.86 -13.72
CA ASP A 4 8.86 -6.24 -12.31
C ASP A 4 9.34 -5.00 -11.54
N ARG A 5 8.40 -4.35 -10.84
CA ARG A 5 8.64 -3.14 -10.05
C ARG A 5 9.18 -3.55 -8.69
N THR A 6 10.42 -4.00 -8.73
CA THR A 6 11.20 -4.35 -7.55
C THR A 6 12.15 -3.20 -7.22
N TRP A 7 12.21 -2.80 -5.95
CA TRP A 7 13.26 -1.89 -5.48
C TRP A 7 13.95 -2.46 -4.23
N ILE A 8 15.17 -1.98 -3.99
CA ILE A 8 16.00 -2.39 -2.87
C ILE A 8 16.32 -1.18 -2.02
N GLU A 9 16.10 -1.28 -0.72
CA GLU A 9 16.36 -0.23 0.26
C GLU A 9 16.75 -0.87 1.59
N ASP A 10 17.86 -0.43 2.18
CA ASP A 10 18.37 -0.93 3.47
C ASP A 10 18.50 -2.47 3.60
N GLY A 11 18.83 -3.14 2.48
CA GLY A 11 18.97 -4.60 2.44
C GLY A 11 17.63 -5.35 2.40
N LEU A 12 16.53 -4.64 2.19
CA LEU A 12 15.20 -5.20 1.91
C LEU A 12 14.91 -5.12 0.42
N ILE A 13 14.27 -6.16 -0.11
CA ILE A 13 13.79 -6.25 -1.47
C ILE A 13 12.28 -6.15 -1.43
N TYR A 14 11.72 -5.16 -2.09
CA TYR A 14 10.30 -4.90 -2.16
C TYR A 14 9.79 -5.25 -3.55
N SER A 15 8.83 -6.17 -3.64
CA SER A 15 8.25 -6.61 -4.91
C SER A 15 6.80 -6.11 -4.98
N GLU A 16 6.54 -5.13 -5.85
CA GLU A 16 5.21 -4.53 -6.00
C GLU A 16 4.21 -5.53 -6.61
N VAL A 17 3.09 -5.76 -5.92
CA VAL A 17 2.01 -6.66 -6.36
C VAL A 17 0.79 -5.87 -6.85
N ILE A 18 0.46 -4.78 -6.17
CA ILE A 18 -0.65 -3.90 -6.53
C ILE A 18 -0.19 -2.45 -6.53
N ARG A 19 -0.68 -1.70 -7.51
CA ARG A 19 -0.54 -0.24 -7.59
C ARG A 19 -1.84 0.35 -8.08
N GLN A 20 -2.35 1.33 -7.34
CA GLN A 20 -3.48 2.13 -7.74
C GLN A 20 -3.03 3.59 -7.83
N GLU A 21 -3.05 4.11 -9.05
CA GLU A 21 -2.85 5.53 -9.31
C GLU A 21 -4.21 6.24 -9.24
N TYR A 22 -4.24 7.38 -8.57
CA TYR A 22 -5.44 8.21 -8.46
C TYR A 22 -5.25 9.46 -9.31
N GLY A 23 -5.70 9.36 -10.56
CA GLY A 23 -5.65 10.45 -11.53
C GLY A 23 -6.36 11.70 -11.00
N GLY A 24 -5.70 12.86 -11.11
CA GLY A 24 -6.20 14.16 -10.63
C GLY A 24 -5.84 14.51 -9.17
N ASN A 25 -5.35 13.54 -8.37
CA ASN A 25 -4.96 13.77 -6.96
C ASN A 25 -3.47 13.61 -6.70
N ASN A 26 -2.67 13.29 -7.73
CA ASN A 26 -1.22 13.14 -7.63
C ASN A 26 -0.79 12.20 -6.50
N CYS A 27 -1.55 11.12 -6.29
CA CYS A 27 -1.32 10.13 -5.27
C CYS A 27 -1.24 8.73 -5.88
N VAL A 28 -0.40 7.90 -5.28
CA VAL A 28 -0.27 6.48 -5.60
C VAL A 28 -0.30 5.68 -4.32
N ILE A 29 -1.09 4.61 -4.31
CA ILE A 29 -1.05 3.60 -3.27
C ILE A 29 -0.51 2.32 -3.90
N SER A 30 0.53 1.73 -3.32
CA SER A 30 1.02 0.42 -3.74
C SER A 30 1.30 -0.50 -2.56
N ALA A 31 1.25 -1.80 -2.81
CA ALA A 31 1.53 -2.81 -1.81
C ALA A 31 2.13 -4.07 -2.45
N GLY A 32 2.82 -4.86 -1.65
CA GLY A 32 3.52 -6.05 -2.15
C GLY A 32 4.26 -6.81 -1.07
N THR A 33 5.14 -7.72 -1.50
CA THR A 33 5.90 -8.58 -0.59
C THR A 33 7.26 -7.96 -0.26
N VAL A 34 7.82 -8.37 0.88
CA VAL A 34 9.15 -7.91 1.33
C VAL A 34 10.02 -9.11 1.68
N GLU A 35 11.23 -9.11 1.10
CA GLU A 35 12.28 -10.10 1.31
C GLU A 35 13.57 -9.41 1.75
N GLY A 36 14.58 -10.17 2.21
CA GLY A 36 15.89 -9.63 2.59
C GLY A 36 16.35 -10.04 3.99
N GLU A 37 17.63 -9.83 4.27
CA GLU A 37 18.29 -10.29 5.51
C GLU A 37 17.89 -9.46 6.73
N ASN A 38 17.51 -8.20 6.51
CA ASN A 38 17.15 -7.25 7.56
C ASN A 38 15.64 -7.25 7.90
N LYS A 39 14.85 -8.12 7.25
CA LYS A 39 13.41 -8.18 7.53
C LYS A 39 13.17 -8.79 8.92
N PRO A 40 12.12 -8.38 9.64
CA PRO A 40 11.65 -9.12 10.81
C PRO A 40 11.52 -10.62 10.51
N LYS A 41 11.77 -11.51 11.49
CA LYS A 41 11.70 -12.99 11.29
C LYS A 41 10.29 -13.53 10.98
N VAL A 42 9.35 -12.66 10.66
CA VAL A 42 7.98 -12.95 10.28
C VAL A 42 7.77 -12.51 8.84
N ASP A 43 6.81 -13.12 8.15
CA ASP A 43 6.46 -12.66 6.82
C ASP A 43 5.98 -11.21 6.88
N CYS A 44 6.44 -10.41 5.92
CA CYS A 44 6.17 -8.99 5.85
C CYS A 44 5.64 -8.63 4.46
N VAL A 45 4.63 -7.77 4.46
CA VAL A 45 4.14 -7.07 3.29
C VAL A 45 4.35 -5.57 3.52
N TYR A 46 4.41 -4.80 2.44
CA TYR A 46 4.48 -3.36 2.54
C TYR A 46 3.18 -2.70 2.07
N LEU A 47 2.86 -1.54 2.66
CA LEU A 47 1.94 -0.54 2.11
C LEU A 47 2.73 0.75 1.87
N ARG A 48 2.71 1.28 0.66
CA ARG A 48 3.39 2.51 0.27
C ARG A 48 2.38 3.55 -0.20
N LEU A 49 2.49 4.74 0.37
CA LEU A 49 1.65 5.90 0.07
C LEU A 49 2.54 6.99 -0.51
N GLU A 50 2.35 7.30 -1.79
CA GLU A 50 3.06 8.37 -2.49
C GLU A 50 2.10 9.52 -2.74
N LYS A 51 2.57 10.75 -2.56
CA LYS A 51 1.87 11.98 -2.95
C LYS A 51 2.88 13.01 -3.42
N ASP A 52 2.59 13.72 -4.50
CA ASP A 52 3.50 14.72 -5.04
C ASP A 52 3.94 15.75 -3.98
N SER A 53 5.23 16.07 -3.99
CA SER A 53 5.87 17.00 -3.06
C SER A 53 5.79 16.58 -1.57
N VAL A 54 5.42 15.34 -1.30
CA VAL A 54 5.41 14.74 0.04
C VAL A 54 6.27 13.50 0.03
N GLU A 55 7.10 13.34 1.07
CA GLU A 55 7.94 12.15 1.21
C GLU A 55 7.06 10.89 1.28
N PRO A 56 7.33 9.85 0.47
CA PRO A 56 6.57 8.62 0.51
C PRO A 56 6.59 7.98 1.89
N THR A 57 5.43 7.50 2.35
CA THR A 57 5.33 6.74 3.59
C THR A 57 5.26 5.25 3.28
N VAL A 58 6.12 4.45 3.91
CA VAL A 58 6.13 2.99 3.81
C VAL A 58 5.80 2.39 5.17
N LEU A 59 4.81 1.51 5.21
CA LEU A 59 4.49 0.69 6.38
C LEU A 59 4.85 -0.76 6.10
N LEU A 60 5.68 -1.34 6.96
CA LEU A 60 5.93 -2.78 7.01
C LEU A 60 4.93 -3.42 7.96
N LEU A 61 4.19 -4.39 7.45
CA LEU A 61 3.09 -5.03 8.16
C LEU A 61 3.22 -6.54 8.06
N ARG A 62 2.81 -7.24 9.11
CA ARG A 62 2.53 -8.67 9.01
C ARG A 62 1.26 -8.90 8.17
N PRO A 63 1.11 -10.06 7.50
CA PRO A 63 -0.09 -10.35 6.72
C PRO A 63 -1.40 -10.20 7.50
N ASP A 64 -1.45 -10.55 8.79
CA ASP A 64 -2.63 -10.39 9.65
C ASP A 64 -3.00 -8.93 9.93
N GLU A 65 -1.99 -8.06 10.06
CA GLU A 65 -2.19 -6.61 10.24
C GLU A 65 -2.74 -5.98 8.97
N MET A 66 -2.16 -6.32 7.81
CA MET A 66 -2.67 -5.88 6.50
C MET A 66 -4.09 -6.39 6.25
N GLN A 67 -4.38 -7.65 6.59
CA GLN A 67 -5.72 -8.21 6.45
C GLN A 67 -6.74 -7.47 7.32
N SER A 68 -6.36 -7.10 8.54
CA SER A 68 -7.22 -6.32 9.44
C SER A 68 -7.53 -4.93 8.86
N ILE A 69 -6.53 -4.25 8.29
CA ILE A 69 -6.72 -2.97 7.58
C ILE A 69 -7.64 -3.15 6.38
N ALA A 70 -7.41 -4.17 5.55
CA ALA A 70 -8.23 -4.46 4.38
C ALA A 70 -9.69 -4.74 4.78
N TRP A 71 -9.92 -5.48 5.86
CA TRP A 71 -11.26 -5.74 6.40
C TRP A 71 -11.99 -4.45 6.77
N VAL A 72 -11.36 -3.60 7.59
CA VAL A 72 -11.94 -2.30 7.98
C VAL A 72 -12.20 -1.41 6.76
N ALA A 73 -11.24 -1.32 5.83
CA ALA A 73 -11.36 -0.51 4.62
C ALA A 73 -12.49 -1.01 3.70
N SER A 74 -12.64 -2.33 3.55
CA SER A 74 -13.72 -2.92 2.77
C SER A 74 -15.08 -2.52 3.33
N GLY A 75 -15.27 -2.57 4.65
CA GLY A 75 -16.52 -2.11 5.28
C GLY A 75 -16.83 -0.64 5.03
N ALA A 76 -15.80 0.20 4.93
CA ALA A 76 -15.95 1.63 4.62
C ALA A 76 -16.37 1.89 3.16
N ILE A 77 -15.83 1.13 2.20
CA ILE A 77 -16.22 1.23 0.76
C ILE A 77 -17.72 1.00 0.59
N TRP A 78 -18.28 0.05 1.36
CA TRP A 78 -19.71 -0.28 1.33
C TRP A 78 -20.54 0.55 2.31
N SER A 79 -19.94 1.52 3.02
CA SER A 79 -20.69 2.38 3.92
C SER A 79 -21.53 3.38 3.11
N HIS A 80 -22.80 3.53 3.50
CA HIS A 80 -23.72 4.53 2.95
C HIS A 80 -23.19 5.98 2.93
N LEU A 81 -22.15 6.30 3.71
CA LEU A 81 -21.52 7.62 3.78
C LEU A 81 -20.66 7.93 2.55
N MET A 82 -20.04 6.92 1.91
CA MET A 82 -19.34 7.09 0.62
C MET A 82 -20.32 7.26 -0.55
N ALA A 83 -21.57 6.80 -0.40
CA ALA A 83 -22.61 6.91 -1.42
C ALA A 83 -23.31 8.28 -1.42
N GLN A 84 -23.21 9.04 -0.34
CA GLN A 84 -23.69 10.42 -0.30
C GLN A 84 -22.66 11.30 -1.02
N LYS A 85 -23.01 11.80 -2.20
CA LYS A 85 -22.25 12.86 -2.88
C LYS A 85 -21.98 13.97 -1.84
N GLN A 86 -20.72 14.21 -1.53
CA GLN A 86 -20.36 15.45 -0.85
C GLN A 86 -20.80 16.60 -1.76
N PRO A 87 -21.50 17.61 -1.22
CA PRO A 87 -21.81 18.81 -2.00
C PRO A 87 -20.47 19.47 -2.40
N ASP A 88 -20.42 19.91 -3.66
CA ASP A 88 -19.27 20.58 -4.27
C ASP A 88 -18.78 21.80 -3.47
#